data_AF-A0A0A9D569-F1
#
_entry.id   AF-A0A0A9D569-F1
#
_cell.length_a   1.000
_cell.length_b   1.000
_cell.length_c   1.000
_cell.angle_alpha   90.00
_cell.angle_beta   90.00
_cell.angle_gamma   90.00
#
_symmetry.space_group_name_H-M   'P 1'
#
loop_
_entity.id
_entity.type
_entity.pdbx_description
1 polymer ?
#
loop_
_entity_poly.entity_id
_entity_poly.type
_entity_poly.pdbx_seq_one_letter_code
_entity_poly.pdbx_strand_id
1 'polypeptide(L)'
;MADPSWRRPLHHPAVNDVLSTLANASAALADVQRRLELEFRASYTDHANPAKLVARLKRIQEEVAALKQLCRDLLAQKQDLIDRMRTSLAAQRGATQRLLAESGLPPVSEAAAEAHNSFNEVIDEWTAHVRPITGEDTNQDTNQILFSAIL
;
A
#
# COMPACT_ATOMS: atom_id res chain seq x y z
N MET A 1 -69.25 -26.26 23.53
CA MET A 1 -69.00 -26.69 22.14
C MET A 1 -68.46 -25.50 21.38
N ALA A 2 -67.19 -25.53 20.98
CA ALA A 2 -66.52 -24.42 20.29
C ALA A 2 -66.41 -24.76 18.79
N ASP A 3 -66.86 -23.84 17.94
CA ASP A 3 -66.80 -23.94 16.48
C ASP A 3 -65.64 -23.08 15.97
N PRO A 4 -64.58 -23.64 15.36
CA PRO A 4 -63.47 -22.86 14.83
C PRO A 4 -63.64 -22.70 13.31
N SER A 5 -64.61 -21.91 12.87
CA SER A 5 -64.65 -21.45 11.48
C SER A 5 -63.64 -20.30 11.30
N TRP A 6 -62.36 -20.66 11.17
CA TRP A 6 -61.36 -19.79 10.56
C TRP A 6 -61.77 -19.54 9.10
N ARG A 7 -62.64 -18.54 8.89
CA ARG A 7 -63.01 -18.08 7.56
C ARG A 7 -61.74 -17.57 6.88
N ARG A 8 -61.20 -18.36 5.93
CA ARG A 8 -60.33 -17.79 4.89
C ARG A 8 -61.07 -16.60 4.30
N PRO A 9 -60.45 -15.42 4.19
CA PRO A 9 -61.05 -14.33 3.43
C PRO A 9 -61.32 -14.83 2.01
N LEU A 10 -62.59 -14.82 1.57
CA LEU A 10 -62.92 -15.03 0.17
C LEU A 10 -62.51 -13.77 -0.58
N HIS A 11 -61.25 -13.70 -1.01
CA HIS A 11 -60.80 -12.66 -1.91
C HIS A 11 -61.40 -12.88 -3.30
N HIS A 12 -61.60 -11.79 -4.05
CA HIS A 12 -62.02 -11.83 -5.44
C HIS A 12 -61.05 -12.71 -6.27
N PRO A 13 -61.49 -13.49 -7.26
CA PRO A 13 -60.63 -14.40 -8.03
C PRO A 13 -59.35 -13.75 -8.55
N ALA A 14 -59.43 -12.56 -9.14
CA ALA A 14 -58.26 -11.81 -9.58
C ALA A 14 -57.27 -11.46 -8.44
N VAL A 15 -57.76 -11.24 -7.21
CA VAL A 15 -56.90 -11.00 -6.03
C VAL A 15 -56.27 -12.31 -5.57
N ASN A 16 -56.99 -13.44 -5.62
CA ASN A 16 -56.40 -14.76 -5.37
C ASN A 16 -55.33 -15.12 -6.42
N ASP A 17 -55.55 -14.78 -7.68
CA ASP A 17 -54.58 -15.00 -8.75
C ASP A 17 -53.32 -14.17 -8.53
N VAL A 18 -53.46 -12.89 -8.15
CA VAL A 18 -52.33 -12.03 -7.78
C VAL A 18 -51.60 -12.56 -6.54
N LEU A 19 -52.32 -12.99 -5.50
CA LEU A 19 -51.72 -13.55 -4.30
C LEU A 19 -50.97 -14.85 -4.60
N SER A 20 -51.54 -15.72 -5.43
CA SER A 20 -50.92 -16.98 -5.84
C SER A 20 -49.68 -16.76 -6.71
N THR A 21 -49.71 -15.80 -7.63
CA THR A 21 -48.56 -15.45 -8.46
C THR A 21 -47.44 -14.83 -7.64
N LEU A 22 -47.76 -13.94 -6.69
CA LEU A 22 -46.77 -13.37 -5.76
C LEU A 22 -46.16 -14.46 -4.87
N ALA A 23 -46.99 -15.38 -4.34
CA ALA A 23 -46.50 -16.51 -3.56
C ALA A 23 -45.55 -17.39 -4.37
N ASN A 24 -45.91 -17.72 -5.62
CA ASN A 24 -45.07 -18.50 -6.53
C ASN A 24 -43.77 -17.77 -6.88
N ALA A 25 -43.82 -16.46 -7.14
CA ALA A 25 -42.64 -15.64 -7.40
C ALA A 25 -41.72 -15.59 -6.17
N SER A 26 -42.28 -15.47 -4.97
CA SER A 26 -41.51 -15.48 -3.73
C SER A 26 -40.79 -16.81 -3.50
N ALA A 27 -41.47 -17.93 -3.78
CA ALA A 27 -40.88 -19.26 -3.70
C ALA A 27 -39.77 -19.45 -4.74
N ALA A 28 -39.98 -18.96 -5.98
CA ALA A 28 -38.96 -19.00 -7.03
C ALA A 28 -37.73 -18.16 -6.66
N LEU A 29 -37.91 -16.95 -6.12
CA LEU A 29 -36.82 -16.09 -5.65
C LEU A 29 -36.04 -16.74 -4.50
N ALA A 30 -36.74 -17.42 -3.57
CA ALA A 30 -36.08 -18.15 -2.50
C ALA A 30 -35.25 -19.33 -3.02
N ASP A 31 -35.71 -20.06 -4.04
CA ASP A 31 -34.91 -21.13 -4.67
C ASP A 31 -33.68 -20.57 -5.39
N VAL A 32 -33.83 -19.46 -6.13
CA VAL A 32 -32.72 -18.77 -6.78
C VAL A 32 -31.68 -18.31 -5.74
N GLN A 33 -32.12 -17.67 -4.66
CA GLN A 33 -31.23 -17.24 -3.57
C GLN A 33 -30.46 -18.44 -2.99
N ARG A 34 -31.14 -19.55 -2.73
CA ARG A 34 -30.51 -20.77 -2.19
C ARG A 34 -29.46 -21.35 -3.15
N ARG A 35 -29.75 -21.37 -4.45
CA ARG A 35 -28.80 -21.85 -5.48
C ARG A 35 -27.57 -20.97 -5.56
N LEU A 36 -27.76 -19.65 -5.60
CA LEU A 36 -26.67 -18.68 -5.61
C LEU A 36 -25.77 -18.82 -4.38
N GLU A 37 -26.35 -19.03 -3.19
CA GLU A 37 -25.57 -19.24 -1.97
C GLU A 37 -24.74 -20.54 -2.01
N LEU A 38 -25.29 -21.62 -2.59
CA LEU A 38 -24.57 -22.88 -2.77
C LEU A 38 -23.44 -22.74 -3.79
N GLU A 39 -23.71 -22.11 -4.93
CA GLU A 39 -22.69 -21.82 -5.95
C GLU A 39 -21.59 -20.92 -5.38
N PHE A 40 -21.96 -19.86 -4.65
CA PHE A 40 -21.00 -18.96 -4.01
C PHE A 40 -20.08 -19.70 -3.04
N ARG A 41 -20.62 -20.59 -2.19
CA ARG A 41 -19.81 -21.40 -1.27
C ARG A 41 -18.94 -22.44 -1.99
N ALA A 42 -19.42 -23.00 -3.09
CA ALA A 42 -18.66 -23.96 -3.89
C ALA A 42 -17.51 -23.27 -4.66
N SER A 43 -17.76 -22.08 -5.21
CA SER A 43 -16.78 -21.28 -5.96
C SER A 43 -15.74 -20.63 -5.04
N TYR A 44 -16.12 -20.21 -3.85
CA TYR A 44 -15.24 -19.54 -2.89
C TYR A 44 -15.08 -20.38 -1.61
N THR A 45 -14.14 -21.32 -1.65
CA THR A 45 -13.69 -22.03 -0.44
C THR A 45 -13.07 -21.04 0.56
N ASP A 46 -13.00 -21.42 1.84
CA ASP A 46 -12.85 -20.62 3.08
C ASP A 46 -11.80 -19.46 3.09
N HIS A 47 -10.95 -19.35 2.06
CA HIS A 47 -9.89 -18.35 1.90
C HIS A 47 -10.10 -17.39 0.72
N ALA A 48 -11.08 -17.63 -0.15
CA ALA A 48 -11.31 -16.89 -1.39
C ALA A 48 -12.55 -15.98 -1.36
N ASN A 49 -13.10 -15.66 -0.18
CA ASN A 49 -14.23 -14.72 -0.10
C ASN A 49 -13.81 -13.35 -0.67
N PRO A 50 -14.46 -12.83 -1.72
CA PRO A 50 -14.07 -11.58 -2.38
C PRO A 50 -14.06 -10.38 -1.43
N ALA A 51 -14.99 -10.32 -0.46
CA ALA A 51 -15.00 -9.24 0.53
C ALA A 51 -13.78 -9.30 1.46
N LYS A 52 -13.37 -10.51 1.90
CA LYS A 52 -12.15 -10.70 2.71
C LYS A 52 -10.90 -10.38 1.90
N LEU A 53 -10.86 -10.74 0.61
CA LEU A 53 -9.74 -10.43 -0.28
C LEU A 53 -9.59 -8.92 -0.49
N VAL A 54 -10.68 -8.21 -0.75
CA VAL A 54 -10.67 -6.74 -0.87
C VAL A 54 -10.21 -6.09 0.44
N ALA A 55 -10.67 -6.57 1.59
CA ALA A 55 -10.22 -6.05 2.89
C ALA A 55 -8.72 -6.27 3.11
N ARG A 56 -8.20 -7.46 2.79
CA ARG A 56 -6.76 -7.76 2.86
C ARG A 56 -5.94 -6.90 1.90
N LEU A 57 -6.43 -6.70 0.68
CA LEU A 57 -5.78 -5.87 -0.32
C LEU A 57 -5.69 -4.42 0.14
N LYS A 58 -6.78 -3.84 0.68
CA LYS A 58 -6.78 -2.49 1.25
C LYS A 58 -5.76 -2.35 2.38
N ARG A 59 -5.73 -3.32 3.28
CA ARG A 59 -4.74 -3.35 4.36
C ARG A 59 -3.31 -3.41 3.83
N ILE A 60 -3.02 -4.26 2.84
CA ILE A 60 -1.69 -4.33 2.21
C ILE A 60 -1.34 -3.00 1.55
N GLN A 61 -2.29 -2.36 0.87
CA GLN A 61 -2.08 -1.06 0.24
C GLN A 61 -1.70 0.02 1.27
N GLU A 62 -2.39 0.06 2.42
CA GLU A 62 -2.08 0.95 3.54
C GLU A 62 -0.70 0.64 4.14
N GLU A 63 -0.39 -0.63 4.39
CA GLU A 63 0.89 -1.08 4.94
C GLU A 63 2.06 -0.75 4.00
N VAL A 64 1.89 -0.94 2.68
CA VAL A 64 2.89 -0.58 1.66
C VAL A 64 3.10 0.93 1.59
N ALA A 65 2.03 1.73 1.65
CA ALA A 65 2.14 3.18 1.67
C ALA A 65 2.89 3.68 2.92
N ALA A 66 2.58 3.12 4.09
CA ALA A 66 3.28 3.41 5.34
C ALA A 66 4.76 3.00 5.26
N LEU A 67 5.07 1.81 4.73
CA LEU A 67 6.44 1.34 4.55
C LEU A 67 7.23 2.23 3.60
N LYS A 68 6.64 2.64 2.47
CA LYS A 68 7.27 3.60 1.55
C LYS A 68 7.62 4.90 2.26
N GLN A 69 6.71 5.43 3.09
CA GLN A 69 6.99 6.65 3.85
C GLN A 69 8.16 6.45 4.83
N LEU A 70 8.17 5.36 5.59
CA LEU A 70 9.25 5.04 6.52
C LEU A 70 10.61 4.90 5.80
N CYS A 71 10.63 4.27 4.62
CA CYS A 71 11.85 4.17 3.82
C CYS A 71 12.34 5.54 3.33
N ARG A 72 11.43 6.43 2.91
CA ARG A 72 11.78 7.82 2.53
C ARG A 72 12.36 8.59 3.71
N ASP A 73 11.72 8.51 4.87
CA ASP A 73 12.19 9.19 6.08
C ASP A 73 13.57 8.66 6.52
N LEU A 74 13.79 7.35 6.43
CA LEU A 74 15.09 6.74 6.73
C LEU A 74 16.18 7.20 5.76
N LEU A 75 15.87 7.27 4.47
CA LEU A 75 16.81 7.77 3.46
C LEU A 75 17.15 9.24 3.71
N ALA A 76 16.17 10.07 4.06
CA ALA A 76 16.39 11.47 4.43
C ALA A 76 17.31 11.59 5.67
N GLN A 77 17.04 10.82 6.73
CA GLN A 77 17.87 10.82 7.94
C GLN A 77 19.32 10.37 7.65
N LYS A 78 19.49 9.36 6.78
CA LYS A 78 20.82 8.92 6.35
C LYS A 78 21.54 10.01 5.58
N GLN A 79 20.86 10.73 4.69
CA GLN A 79 21.44 11.84 3.94
C GLN A 79 21.86 12.98 4.88
N ASP A 80 21.01 13.37 5.83
CA ASP A 80 21.34 14.38 6.83
C ASP A 80 22.59 14.00 7.65
N LEU A 81 22.74 12.73 8.01
CA LEU A 81 23.92 12.24 8.73
C LEU A 81 25.18 12.33 7.85
N ILE A 82 25.08 11.94 6.57
CA ILE A 82 26.18 12.07 5.61
C ILE A 82 26.61 13.52 5.47
N ASP A 83 25.66 14.45 5.33
CA ASP A 83 25.94 15.88 5.17
C ASP A 83 26.59 16.48 6.43
N ARG A 84 26.13 16.07 7.63
CA ARG A 84 26.78 16.43 8.90
C ARG A 84 28.21 15.90 9.02
N MET A 85 28.45 14.65 8.61
CA MET A 85 29.80 14.08 8.63
C MET A 85 30.72 14.79 7.62
N ARG A 86 30.22 15.11 6.42
CA ARG A 86 30.96 15.83 5.37
C ARG A 86 31.37 17.23 5.84
N THR A 87 30.43 17.98 6.42
CA THR A 87 30.70 19.33 6.96
C THR A 87 31.68 19.30 8.13
N SER A 88 31.51 18.36 9.08
CA SER A 88 32.44 18.17 10.19
C SER A 88 33.85 17.82 9.72
N LEU A 89 33.99 16.88 8.78
CA LEU A 89 35.28 16.45 8.25
C LEU A 89 36.00 17.60 7.52
N ALA A 90 35.26 18.37 6.70
CA ALA A 90 35.80 19.55 6.02
C ALA A 90 36.30 20.61 7.03
N ALA A 91 35.53 20.86 8.09
CA ALA A 91 35.92 21.79 9.16
C ALA A 91 37.17 21.32 9.90
N GLN A 92 37.24 20.04 10.27
CA GLN A 92 38.40 19.43 10.93
C GLN A 92 39.64 19.52 10.05
N ARG A 93 39.52 19.19 8.76
CA ARG A 93 40.62 19.29 7.80
C ARG A 93 41.11 20.73 7.61
N GLY A 94 40.19 21.68 7.52
CA GLY A 94 40.54 23.10 7.43
C GLY A 94 41.22 23.63 8.70
N ALA A 95 40.88 23.10 9.88
CA ALA A 95 41.55 23.44 11.13
C ALA A 95 42.97 22.84 11.20
N THR A 96 43.13 21.56 10.83
CA THR A 96 44.46 20.91 10.84
C THR A 96 45.40 21.53 9.81
N GLN A 97 44.91 21.90 8.63
CA GLN A 97 45.71 22.62 7.63
C GLN A 97 46.20 23.98 8.14
N ARG A 98 45.35 24.73 8.84
CA ARG A 98 45.75 26.00 9.48
C ARG A 98 46.83 25.80 10.54
N LEU A 99 46.66 24.82 11.42
CA LEU A 99 47.64 24.50 12.46
C LEU A 99 48.99 24.06 11.87
N LEU A 100 48.99 23.25 10.80
CA LEU A 100 50.22 22.87 10.10
C LEU A 100 50.94 24.08 9.52
N ALA A 101 50.19 24.99 8.88
CA ALA A 101 50.73 26.23 8.31
C ALA A 101 51.33 27.14 9.40
N GLU A 102 50.64 27.31 10.52
CA GLU A 102 51.12 28.09 11.67
C GLU A 102 52.37 27.47 12.33
N SER A 103 52.49 26.13 12.28
CA SER A 103 53.63 25.40 12.85
C SER A 103 54.83 25.27 11.89
N GLY A 104 54.72 25.76 10.65
CA GLY A 104 55.75 25.60 9.62
C GLY A 104 55.96 24.16 9.15
N LEU A 105 55.00 23.28 9.44
CA LEU A 105 55.04 21.87 9.03
C LEU A 105 54.53 21.72 7.59
N PRO A 106 54.99 20.69 6.84
CA PRO A 106 54.51 20.46 5.50
C PRO A 106 52.98 20.24 5.48
N PRO A 107 52.30 20.62 4.39
CA PRO A 107 50.87 20.42 4.25
C PRO A 107 50.50 18.94 4.27
N VAL A 108 49.21 18.67 4.48
CA VAL A 108 48.64 17.31 4.50
C VAL A 108 49.11 16.49 3.29
N SER A 109 49.56 15.25 3.53
CA SER A 109 50.05 14.32 2.52
C SER A 109 49.09 14.15 1.34
N GLU A 110 49.64 14.01 0.13
CA GLU A 110 48.91 13.77 -1.12
C GLU A 110 47.99 12.56 -1.01
N ALA A 111 48.45 11.46 -0.41
CA ALA A 111 47.64 10.27 -0.15
C ALA A 111 46.39 10.56 0.72
N ALA A 112 46.50 11.50 1.66
CA ALA A 112 45.36 11.91 2.50
C ALA A 112 44.44 12.91 1.78
N ALA A 113 44.90 13.58 0.72
CA ALA A 113 44.04 14.36 -0.18
C ALA A 113 43.28 13.43 -1.14
N GLU A 114 43.95 12.44 -1.73
CA GLU A 114 43.33 11.42 -2.57
C GLU A 114 42.23 10.65 -1.83
N ALA A 115 42.48 10.20 -0.59
CA ALA A 115 41.48 9.51 0.21
C ALA A 115 40.24 10.39 0.50
N HIS A 116 40.43 11.71 0.66
CA HIS A 116 39.31 12.63 0.87
C HIS A 116 38.50 12.85 -0.42
N ASN A 117 39.18 12.93 -1.58
CA ASN A 117 38.52 13.04 -2.87
C ASN A 117 37.70 11.78 -3.18
N SER A 118 38.29 10.60 -2.99
CA SER A 118 37.59 9.32 -3.14
C SER A 118 36.36 9.21 -2.23
N PHE A 119 36.45 9.67 -0.99
CA PHE A 119 35.29 9.72 -0.08
C PHE A 119 34.17 10.63 -0.60
N ASN A 120 34.51 11.81 -1.14
CA ASN A 120 33.51 12.71 -1.72
C ASN A 120 32.85 12.10 -2.97
N GLU A 121 33.62 11.42 -3.83
CA GLU A 121 33.09 10.74 -5.01
C GLU A 121 32.07 9.67 -4.64
N VAL A 122 32.36 8.83 -3.64
CA VAL A 122 31.43 7.80 -3.14
C VAL A 122 30.14 8.42 -2.58
N ILE A 123 30.25 9.55 -1.89
CA ILE A 123 29.07 10.28 -1.37
C ILE A 123 28.25 10.88 -2.50
N ASP A 124 28.89 11.48 -3.49
CA ASP A 124 28.20 12.13 -4.61
C ASP A 124 27.51 11.06 -5.49
N GLU A 125 28.14 9.90 -5.67
CA GLU A 125 27.53 8.71 -6.29
C GLU A 125 26.30 8.24 -5.49
N TRP A 126 26.42 8.07 -4.18
CA TRP A 126 25.28 7.70 -3.32
C TRP A 126 24.13 8.72 -3.44
N THR A 127 24.45 10.01 -3.43
CA THR A 127 23.46 11.10 -3.52
C THR A 127 22.74 11.08 -4.87
N ALA A 128 23.45 10.78 -5.95
CA ALA A 128 22.87 10.62 -7.28
C ALA A 128 21.87 9.46 -7.36
N HIS A 129 22.12 8.35 -6.65
CA HIS A 129 21.22 7.20 -6.60
C HIS A 129 19.96 7.44 -5.75
N VAL A 130 20.05 8.25 -4.69
CA VAL A 130 18.91 8.54 -3.80
C VAL A 130 17.97 9.61 -4.37
N ARG A 131 18.49 10.55 -5.17
CA ARG A 131 17.72 11.64 -5.78
C ARG A 131 16.51 11.18 -6.65
N PRO A 132 16.62 10.20 -7.56
CA PRO A 132 15.47 9.75 -8.36
C PRO A 132 14.39 9.04 -7.53
N ILE A 133 14.76 8.37 -6.43
CA ILE A 133 13.83 7.63 -5.56
C ILE A 133 12.86 8.57 -4.82
N THR A 134 13.20 9.85 -4.70
CA THR A 134 12.36 10.88 -4.07
C THR A 134 11.47 11.64 -5.04
N GLY A 135 11.64 11.46 -6.37
CA GLY A 135 11.05 12.32 -7.39
C GLY A 135 9.89 11.74 -8.21
N GLU A 136 9.70 10.41 -8.26
CA GLU A 136 8.74 9.81 -9.20
C GLU A 136 7.96 8.65 -8.57
N ASP A 137 6.93 8.97 -7.77
CA ASP A 137 5.80 8.05 -7.63
C ASP A 137 4.89 8.28 -8.85
N THR A 138 5.19 7.66 -9.99
CA THR A 138 4.16 7.43 -11.01
C THR A 138 3.09 6.57 -10.34
N ASN A 139 2.05 7.25 -9.92
CA ASN A 139 0.87 6.74 -9.25
C ASN A 139 0.08 5.86 -10.24
N GLN A 140 0.66 4.72 -10.63
CA GLN A 140 0.00 3.76 -11.49
C GLN A 140 -1.05 3.07 -10.62
N ASP A 141 -2.29 3.52 -10.81
CA ASP A 141 -3.46 3.09 -10.07
C ASP A 141 -3.46 1.57 -9.96
N THR A 142 -3.25 1.06 -8.74
CA THR A 142 -3.27 -0.37 -8.46
C THR A 142 -4.60 -1.01 -8.88
N ASN A 143 -5.67 -0.19 -8.90
CA ASN A 143 -6.96 -0.54 -9.46
C ASN A 143 -6.90 -0.83 -10.97
N GLN A 144 -6.18 -0.04 -11.78
CA GLN A 144 -6.07 -0.28 -13.23
C GLN A 144 -5.36 -1.59 -13.54
N ILE A 145 -4.30 -1.93 -12.79
CA ILE A 145 -3.57 -3.19 -12.97
C ILE A 145 -4.46 -4.38 -12.63
N LEU A 146 -5.17 -4.32 -11.50
CA LEU A 146 -6.05 -5.40 -11.05
C LEU A 146 -7.23 -5.65 -11.97
N PHE A 147 -7.79 -4.59 -12.58
CA PHE A 147 -8.89 -4.75 -13.55
C PHE A 147 -8.41 -5.09 -14.97
N SER A 148 -7.16 -4.77 -15.34
CA SER A 148 -6.60 -5.19 -16.64
C SER A 148 -6.23 -6.67 -16.72
N ALA A 149 -5.96 -7.32 -15.58
CA ALA A 149 -5.55 -8.74 -15.54
C ALA A 149 -6.73 -9.73 -15.48
N ILE A 150 -7.97 -9.23 -15.46
CA ILE A 150 -9.20 -10.05 -15.39
C ILE A 150 -9.89 -10.16 -16.78
N LEU A 151 -9.30 -9.58 -17.84
CA LEU A 151 -9.75 -9.73 -19.23
C LEU A 151 -8.85 -10.69 -20.02
#